data_AF-A0A370TJJ2-F1
#
_entry.id   AF-A0A370TJJ2-F1
#
_cell.length_a   1.000
_cell.length_b   1.000
_cell.length_c   1.000
_cell.angle_alpha   90.00
_cell.angle_beta   90.00
_cell.angle_gamma   90.00
#
_symmetry.space_group_name_H-M   'P 1'
#
loop_
_entity.id
_entity.type
_entity.pdbx_description
1 polymer ?
#
loop_
_entity_poly.entity_id
_entity_poly.type
_entity_poly.pdbx_seq_one_letter_code
_entity_poly.pdbx_strand_id
1 'polypeptide(L)'
;MGATPTKITKQWADGPFQLIETPRKRLGITDPKKASGAVNAATEMALVHNFIIRPLNCIYLQAPNVKLEQDIADFVAFMHAWAVTIHEHHETEEKLFFPWLEEDIGIENYMEKSVEQHHAFAPGMKQLDEYVAALKAGTEDYDGAKVRAIIDSFGPILTQHLSEEIQAFEELEKFGDKIDWKKWSKKVSDYAVAHVDKEYGIPLVVTNMDLTFEGAIHSTVWPPWPWIAGLVFRWLYIPKQKGAWRFSCCDAHSIPKELDERSINTLTITEDMTNFLDLPSELRNRVYELCLLHQEPISPSSDYIPWQGLSLGLLRANNTVHREASWLFYAQNRFDFTMATPEDVASFLETIGRNNADCIRHVYINFPNLRDLEPGNVTLVEGSIGILANIQSGCANLSTLTTCLYSTNAMLLKLDALDYPKIITEALKLVNTRFRAILSLQEIIVEVDEDGPSDYIKRKMENHGWTVSEIEYIEEWGSGRSFSGMEDNWDYDYGSDDDDDDYDIDYDSDFWRRAGD
;
A
#
# COMPACT_ATOMS: atom_id res chain seq x y z
N MET A 1 -8.74 -2.86 -9.15
CA MET A 1 -8.56 -2.22 -10.48
C MET A 1 -7.11 -1.75 -10.63
N GLY A 2 -6.41 -2.24 -11.66
CA GLY A 2 -4.98 -1.99 -11.86
C GLY A 2 -4.71 -0.52 -12.21
N ALA A 3 -3.90 0.14 -11.39
CA ALA A 3 -3.37 1.45 -11.71
C ALA A 3 -2.58 1.36 -13.03
N THR A 4 -2.92 2.21 -13.99
CA THR A 4 -2.14 2.36 -15.22
C THR A 4 -0.69 2.70 -14.83
N PRO A 5 0.33 1.95 -15.28
CA PRO A 5 1.71 2.20 -14.88
C PRO A 5 2.12 3.65 -15.16
N THR A 6 2.73 4.30 -14.18
CA THR A 6 3.29 5.65 -14.34
C THR A 6 4.20 5.65 -15.57
N LYS A 7 3.89 6.48 -16.57
CA LYS A 7 4.73 6.59 -17.76
C LYS A 7 6.05 7.26 -17.36
N ILE A 8 7.11 6.48 -17.21
CA ILE A 8 8.45 7.00 -16.91
C ILE A 8 8.97 7.71 -18.16
N THR A 9 9.34 8.98 -18.05
CA THR A 9 9.67 9.84 -19.20
C THR A 9 11.11 10.34 -19.23
N LYS A 10 11.90 10.13 -18.16
CA LYS A 10 13.25 10.70 -18.01
C LYS A 10 14.34 9.67 -17.72
N GLN A 11 14.52 9.28 -16.46
CA GLN A 11 15.57 8.36 -16.02
C GLN A 11 15.04 7.37 -14.97
N TRP A 12 15.35 6.10 -15.18
CA TRP A 12 14.87 4.95 -14.41
C TRP A 12 16.03 4.01 -14.06
N ALA A 13 15.87 3.18 -13.02
CA ALA A 13 16.94 2.38 -12.41
C ALA A 13 17.19 1.01 -13.06
N ASP A 14 17.02 0.88 -14.38
CA ASP A 14 17.30 -0.36 -15.13
C ASP A 14 18.73 -0.41 -15.72
N GLY A 15 19.59 0.54 -15.35
CA GLY A 15 21.00 0.55 -15.73
C GLY A 15 21.86 1.40 -14.78
N PRO A 16 23.21 1.29 -14.84
CA PRO A 16 23.99 0.59 -15.87
C PRO A 16 23.97 -0.95 -15.76
N PHE A 17 23.68 -1.49 -14.58
CA PHE A 17 23.61 -2.93 -14.37
C PHE A 17 22.24 -3.44 -14.81
N GLN A 18 22.23 -4.40 -15.74
CA GLN A 18 20.99 -4.90 -16.33
C GLN A 18 20.21 -5.75 -15.32
N LEU A 19 18.89 -5.62 -15.36
CA LEU A 19 17.99 -6.52 -14.63
C LEU A 19 18.00 -7.92 -15.25
N ILE A 20 17.69 -8.91 -14.43
CA ILE A 20 17.58 -10.31 -14.80
C ILE A 20 16.17 -10.58 -15.31
N GLU A 21 16.05 -11.07 -16.56
CA GLU A 21 14.80 -11.63 -17.07
C GLU A 21 14.46 -12.90 -16.28
N THR A 22 13.25 -12.99 -15.73
CA THR A 22 12.88 -14.14 -14.89
C THR A 22 12.74 -15.42 -15.72
N PRO A 23 13.12 -16.60 -15.17
CA PRO A 23 12.91 -17.89 -15.84
C PRO A 23 11.47 -18.11 -16.30
N ARG A 24 10.46 -17.76 -15.49
CA ARG A 24 9.05 -17.85 -15.89
C ARG A 24 8.74 -16.98 -17.12
N LYS A 25 9.22 -15.73 -17.16
CA LYS A 25 9.03 -14.85 -18.33
C LYS A 25 9.70 -15.41 -19.56
N ARG A 26 10.98 -15.80 -19.44
CA ARG A 26 11.77 -16.36 -20.54
C ARG A 26 11.13 -17.61 -21.15
N LEU A 27 10.50 -18.44 -20.33
CA LEU A 27 9.78 -19.65 -20.74
C LEU A 27 8.32 -19.39 -21.18
N GLY A 28 7.82 -18.15 -21.08
CA GLY A 28 6.45 -17.80 -21.43
C GLY A 28 5.40 -18.38 -20.46
N ILE A 29 5.77 -18.64 -19.21
CA ILE A 29 4.90 -19.22 -18.18
C ILE A 29 4.32 -18.11 -17.31
N THR A 30 3.03 -17.83 -17.44
CA THR A 30 2.33 -16.84 -16.61
C THR A 30 1.67 -17.44 -15.37
N ASP A 31 1.25 -18.71 -15.44
CA ASP A 31 0.67 -19.43 -14.31
C ASP A 31 1.77 -20.18 -13.55
N PRO A 32 2.10 -19.80 -12.29
CA PRO A 32 3.16 -20.45 -11.51
C PRO A 32 2.94 -21.96 -11.33
N LYS A 33 1.70 -22.44 -11.39
CA LYS A 33 1.38 -23.87 -11.27
C LYS A 33 1.87 -24.69 -12.48
N LYS A 34 2.24 -24.03 -13.58
CA LYS A 34 2.76 -24.67 -14.80
C LYS A 34 4.29 -24.67 -14.88
N ALA A 35 4.97 -23.98 -13.95
CA ALA A 35 6.42 -24.03 -13.82
C ALA A 35 6.84 -25.18 -12.89
N SER A 36 8.01 -25.77 -13.12
CA SER A 36 8.61 -26.67 -12.15
C SER A 36 9.03 -25.91 -10.89
N GLY A 37 9.22 -26.64 -9.78
CA GLY A 37 9.63 -26.02 -8.52
C GLY A 37 10.95 -25.27 -8.64
N ALA A 38 11.92 -25.83 -9.37
CA ALA A 38 13.20 -25.19 -9.67
C ALA A 38 13.02 -23.87 -10.44
N VAL A 39 12.15 -23.84 -11.47
CA VAL A 39 11.85 -22.62 -12.23
C VAL A 39 11.15 -21.56 -11.37
N ASN A 40 10.25 -21.97 -10.46
CA ASN A 40 9.61 -21.05 -9.53
C ASN A 40 10.62 -20.45 -8.53
N ALA A 41 11.47 -21.28 -7.91
CA ALA A 41 12.51 -20.83 -7.00
C ALA A 41 13.54 -19.92 -7.69
N ALA A 42 13.99 -20.28 -8.89
CA ALA A 42 14.87 -19.45 -9.71
C ALA A 42 14.20 -18.10 -10.09
N THR A 43 12.88 -18.09 -10.30
CA THR A 43 12.14 -16.85 -10.53
C THR A 43 12.04 -15.99 -9.28
N GLU A 44 11.77 -16.56 -8.12
CA GLU A 44 11.77 -15.81 -6.86
C GLU A 44 13.15 -15.21 -6.58
N MET A 45 14.22 -15.96 -6.79
CA MET A 45 15.59 -15.45 -6.64
C MET A 45 15.91 -14.32 -7.64
N ALA A 46 15.49 -14.45 -8.90
CA ALA A 46 15.67 -13.38 -9.88
C ALA A 46 14.92 -12.08 -9.48
N LEU A 47 13.75 -12.19 -8.86
CA LEU A 47 13.01 -11.05 -8.34
C LEU A 47 13.73 -10.41 -7.14
N VAL A 48 14.31 -11.23 -6.26
CA VAL A 48 15.17 -10.76 -5.15
C VAL A 48 16.37 -9.98 -5.67
N HIS A 49 17.10 -10.58 -6.62
CA HIS A 49 18.27 -9.99 -7.24
C HIS A 49 17.93 -8.68 -7.97
N ASN A 50 16.76 -8.59 -8.61
CA ASN A 50 16.34 -7.35 -9.26
C ASN A 50 16.08 -6.20 -8.27
N PHE A 51 15.57 -6.46 -7.05
CA PHE A 51 15.47 -5.40 -6.04
C PHE A 51 16.81 -5.09 -5.35
N ILE A 52 17.85 -5.91 -5.54
CA ILE A 52 19.25 -5.59 -5.15
C ILE A 52 19.93 -4.74 -6.23
N ILE A 53 19.72 -5.07 -7.50
CA ILE A 53 20.32 -4.38 -8.65
C ILE A 53 19.76 -2.97 -8.80
N ARG A 54 18.45 -2.77 -8.66
CA ARG A 54 17.83 -1.45 -8.79
C ARG A 54 18.38 -0.38 -7.85
N PRO A 55 18.45 -0.59 -6.52
CA PRO A 55 19.05 0.40 -5.63
C PRO A 55 20.54 0.60 -5.90
N LEU A 56 21.29 -0.40 -6.37
CA LEU A 56 22.67 -0.20 -6.83
C LEU A 56 22.73 0.76 -8.04
N ASN A 57 21.83 0.58 -9.01
CA ASN A 57 21.66 1.50 -10.14
C ASN A 57 21.25 2.90 -9.66
N CYS A 58 20.31 3.00 -8.71
CA CYS A 58 19.91 4.27 -8.10
C CYS A 58 21.11 5.00 -7.49
N ILE A 59 21.96 4.29 -6.73
CA ILE A 59 23.17 4.86 -6.12
C ILE A 59 24.12 5.32 -7.22
N TYR A 60 24.42 4.46 -8.20
CA TYR A 60 25.36 4.75 -9.27
C TYR A 60 24.96 5.99 -10.09
N LEU A 61 23.67 6.10 -10.45
CA LEU A 61 23.14 7.18 -11.28
C LEU A 61 23.05 8.51 -10.53
N GLN A 62 22.68 8.48 -9.24
CA GLN A 62 22.42 9.71 -8.47
C GLN A 62 23.67 10.24 -7.76
N ALA A 63 24.66 9.41 -7.44
CA ALA A 63 25.83 9.82 -6.67
C ALA A 63 26.55 11.09 -7.18
N PRO A 64 26.79 11.28 -8.50
CA PRO A 64 27.46 12.49 -8.99
C PRO A 64 26.68 13.79 -8.76
N ASN A 65 25.36 13.68 -8.58
CA ASN A 65 24.43 14.79 -8.55
C ASN A 65 24.10 15.24 -7.11
N VAL A 66 24.35 14.42 -6.09
CA VAL A 66 24.12 14.79 -4.69
C VAL A 66 25.15 15.84 -4.24
N LYS A 67 24.71 17.05 -3.85
CA LYS A 67 25.59 18.17 -3.48
C LYS A 67 25.25 18.83 -2.15
N LEU A 68 23.98 18.87 -1.76
CA LEU A 68 23.55 19.53 -0.53
C LEU A 68 23.86 18.65 0.68
N GLU A 69 24.30 19.24 1.79
CA GLU A 69 24.71 18.52 3.00
C GLU A 69 23.61 17.59 3.54
N GLN A 70 22.37 18.08 3.60
CA GLN A 70 21.21 17.26 3.99
C GLN A 70 20.98 16.10 3.01
N ASP A 71 21.18 16.35 1.71
CA ASP A 71 20.99 15.32 0.70
C ASP A 71 22.07 14.25 0.75
N ILE A 72 23.31 14.64 1.09
CA ILE A 72 24.43 13.74 1.33
C ILE A 72 24.11 12.83 2.51
N ALA A 73 23.64 13.37 3.65
CA ALA A 73 23.33 12.56 4.83
C ALA A 73 22.26 11.49 4.53
N ASP A 74 21.19 11.88 3.86
CA ASP A 74 20.13 10.96 3.44
C ASP A 74 20.63 9.94 2.40
N PHE A 75 21.51 10.35 1.47
CA PHE A 75 22.08 9.46 0.46
C PHE A 75 23.06 8.45 1.08
N VAL A 76 23.80 8.85 2.11
CA VAL A 76 24.63 7.95 2.92
C VAL A 76 23.78 6.92 3.66
N ALA A 77 22.62 7.31 4.20
CA ALA A 77 21.66 6.36 4.77
C ALA A 77 21.12 5.39 3.70
N PHE A 78 20.86 5.85 2.48
CA PHE A 78 20.43 5.00 1.37
C PHE A 78 21.51 3.99 0.93
N MET A 79 22.77 4.43 0.80
CA MET A 79 23.91 3.54 0.51
C MET A 79 24.12 2.51 1.62
N HIS A 80 23.98 2.92 2.88
CA HIS A 80 24.07 2.01 4.01
C HIS A 80 22.96 0.95 3.99
N ALA A 81 21.73 1.36 3.70
CA ALA A 81 20.60 0.44 3.60
C ALA A 81 20.87 -0.66 2.56
N TRP A 82 21.36 -0.25 1.38
CA TRP A 82 21.75 -1.18 0.33
C TRP A 82 22.82 -2.18 0.80
N ALA A 83 23.89 -1.67 1.44
CA ALA A 83 24.97 -2.51 1.94
C ALA A 83 24.49 -3.54 2.99
N VAL A 84 23.67 -3.11 3.95
CA VAL A 84 23.09 -4.01 4.97
C VAL A 84 22.27 -5.11 4.30
N THR A 85 21.37 -4.76 3.38
CA THR A 85 20.48 -5.74 2.72
C THR A 85 21.25 -6.78 1.91
N ILE A 86 22.29 -6.38 1.17
CA ILE A 86 23.04 -7.34 0.34
C ILE A 86 23.97 -8.24 1.17
N HIS A 87 24.50 -7.74 2.30
CA HIS A 87 25.23 -8.58 3.25
C HIS A 87 24.30 -9.60 3.90
N GLU A 88 23.12 -9.18 4.37
CA GLU A 88 22.12 -10.10 4.96
C GLU A 88 21.66 -11.17 3.98
N HIS A 89 21.45 -10.80 2.70
CA HIS A 89 21.08 -11.71 1.62
C HIS A 89 22.11 -12.84 1.45
N HIS A 90 23.37 -12.49 1.14
CA HIS A 90 24.41 -13.48 0.89
C HIS A 90 24.81 -14.26 2.15
N GLU A 91 24.84 -13.63 3.33
CA GLU A 91 25.13 -14.34 4.58
C GLU A 91 24.06 -15.41 4.88
N THR A 92 22.80 -15.12 4.58
CA THR A 92 21.69 -16.06 4.78
C THR A 92 21.79 -17.22 3.79
N GLU A 93 22.18 -16.95 2.55
CA GLU A 93 22.39 -17.97 1.54
C GLU A 93 23.48 -18.97 1.95
N GLU A 94 24.66 -18.48 2.30
CA GLU A 94 25.80 -19.31 2.70
C GLU A 94 25.53 -20.10 3.98
N LYS A 95 24.92 -19.47 4.99
CA LYS A 95 24.72 -20.10 6.30
C LYS A 95 23.55 -21.08 6.31
N LEU A 96 22.54 -20.87 5.45
CA LEU A 96 21.26 -21.56 5.57
C LEU A 96 20.75 -22.08 4.22
N PHE A 97 20.53 -21.23 3.21
CA PHE A 97 19.78 -21.65 2.03
C PHE A 97 20.55 -22.67 1.18
N PHE A 98 21.84 -22.45 0.95
CA PHE A 98 22.68 -23.39 0.23
C PHE A 98 22.84 -24.71 0.99
N PRO A 99 23.17 -24.72 2.30
CA PRO A 99 23.18 -25.97 3.07
C PRO A 99 21.86 -26.75 3.04
N TRP A 100 20.71 -26.08 3.08
CA TRP A 100 19.41 -26.75 3.00
C TRP A 100 19.19 -27.43 1.64
N LEU A 101 19.56 -26.76 0.54
CA LEU A 101 19.49 -27.36 -0.80
C LEU A 101 20.42 -28.57 -0.93
N GLU A 102 21.65 -28.45 -0.42
CA GLU A 102 22.67 -29.50 -0.44
C GLU A 102 22.25 -30.74 0.36
N GLU A 103 21.61 -30.54 1.51
CA GLU A 103 21.00 -31.59 2.32
C GLU A 103 19.89 -32.31 1.55
N ASP A 104 18.96 -31.57 0.94
CA ASP A 104 17.84 -32.14 0.18
C ASP A 104 18.32 -32.98 -1.01
N ILE A 105 19.35 -32.52 -1.75
CA ILE A 105 19.88 -33.26 -2.91
C ILE A 105 20.89 -34.35 -2.53
N GLY A 106 21.47 -34.28 -1.33
CA GLY A 106 22.51 -35.18 -0.82
C GLY A 106 23.87 -34.99 -1.50
N ILE A 107 24.22 -33.76 -1.88
CA ILE A 107 25.48 -33.41 -2.53
C ILE A 107 26.06 -32.19 -1.81
N GLU A 108 27.15 -32.40 -1.06
CA GLU A 108 27.86 -31.32 -0.37
C GLU A 108 28.56 -30.39 -1.36
N ASN A 109 28.59 -29.08 -1.03
CA ASN A 109 29.27 -28.04 -1.79
C ASN A 109 28.75 -27.91 -3.24
N TYR A 110 27.48 -28.24 -3.47
CA TYR A 110 26.84 -28.05 -4.78
C TYR A 110 26.78 -26.56 -5.17
N MET A 111 26.61 -25.68 -4.18
CA MET A 111 26.53 -24.22 -4.39
C MET A 111 27.89 -23.51 -4.17
N GLU A 112 29.01 -24.24 -4.05
CA GLU A 112 30.34 -23.66 -3.77
C GLU A 112 30.73 -22.55 -4.76
N LYS A 113 30.33 -22.68 -6.03
CA LYS A 113 30.58 -21.65 -7.04
C LYS A 113 29.93 -20.30 -6.67
N SER A 114 28.70 -20.29 -6.13
CA SER A 114 28.06 -19.07 -5.63
C SER A 114 28.84 -18.50 -4.45
N VAL A 115 29.29 -19.35 -3.52
CA VAL A 115 30.11 -18.94 -2.37
C VAL A 115 31.44 -18.32 -2.79
N GLU A 116 32.17 -18.94 -3.73
CA GLU A 116 33.40 -18.38 -4.30
C GLU A 116 33.17 -17.01 -4.95
N GLN A 117 32.02 -16.84 -5.61
CA GLN A 117 31.63 -15.57 -6.20
C GLN A 117 31.32 -14.50 -5.14
N HIS A 118 30.65 -14.84 -4.04
CA HIS A 118 30.45 -13.93 -2.91
C HIS A 118 31.79 -13.37 -2.40
N HIS A 119 32.75 -14.26 -2.18
CA HIS A 119 34.09 -13.89 -1.75
C HIS A 119 34.84 -13.03 -2.79
N ALA A 120 34.54 -13.18 -4.08
CA ALA A 120 35.21 -12.44 -5.15
C ALA A 120 34.84 -10.94 -5.16
N PHE A 121 33.58 -10.57 -4.87
CA PHE A 121 33.15 -9.17 -4.81
C PHE A 121 33.20 -8.56 -3.39
N ALA A 122 33.35 -9.38 -2.34
CA ALA A 122 33.44 -8.93 -0.95
C ALA A 122 34.48 -7.82 -0.69
N PRO A 123 35.69 -7.81 -1.30
CA PRO A 123 36.65 -6.73 -1.08
C PRO A 123 36.17 -5.35 -1.55
N GLY A 124 35.39 -5.28 -2.64
CA GLY A 124 34.83 -4.02 -3.12
C GLY A 124 33.60 -3.57 -2.32
N MET A 125 32.79 -4.53 -1.86
CA MET A 125 31.73 -4.27 -0.87
C MET A 125 32.28 -3.64 0.40
N LYS A 126 33.39 -4.19 0.92
CA LYS A 126 34.07 -3.65 2.08
C LYS A 126 34.54 -2.20 1.89
N GLN A 127 35.00 -1.83 0.70
CA GLN A 127 35.36 -0.45 0.40
C GLN A 127 34.16 0.50 0.48
N LEU A 128 32.98 0.04 0.04
CA LEU A 128 31.75 0.83 0.18
C LEU A 128 31.37 0.98 1.66
N ASP A 129 31.44 -0.10 2.45
CA ASP A 129 31.16 -0.07 3.88
C ASP A 129 32.07 0.88 4.64
N GLU A 130 33.38 0.79 4.41
CA GLU A 130 34.39 1.66 5.02
C GLU A 130 34.16 3.12 4.65
N TYR A 131 33.80 3.41 3.40
CA TYR A 131 33.51 4.77 2.96
C TYR A 131 32.20 5.32 3.56
N VAL A 132 31.12 4.53 3.56
CA VAL A 132 29.85 4.90 4.22
C VAL A 132 30.07 5.16 5.71
N ALA A 133 30.86 4.33 6.39
CA ALA A 133 31.21 4.53 7.79
C ALA A 133 32.03 5.83 8.01
N ALA A 134 33.01 6.11 7.14
CA ALA A 134 33.82 7.32 7.21
C ALA A 134 32.98 8.60 7.01
N LEU A 135 32.02 8.56 6.08
CA LEU A 135 31.06 9.66 5.84
C LEU A 135 30.15 9.87 7.05
N LYS A 136 29.59 8.80 7.62
CA LYS A 136 28.77 8.88 8.86
C LYS A 136 29.57 9.45 10.04
N ALA A 137 30.86 9.14 10.13
CA ALA A 137 31.75 9.63 11.17
C ALA A 137 32.25 11.07 10.93
N GLY A 138 32.00 11.66 9.75
CA GLY A 138 32.53 12.97 9.37
C GLY A 138 34.05 12.98 9.21
N THR A 139 34.66 11.81 8.97
CA THR A 139 36.12 11.65 8.81
C THR A 139 36.58 11.72 7.35
N GLU A 140 35.64 11.72 6.42
CA GLU A 140 35.87 11.89 4.99
C GLU A 140 34.74 12.71 4.35
N ASP A 141 35.06 13.48 3.31
CA ASP A 141 34.08 14.28 2.55
C ASP A 141 33.40 13.44 1.46
N TYR A 142 32.15 13.78 1.15
CA TYR A 142 31.40 13.10 0.09
C TYR A 142 31.91 13.45 -1.31
N ASP A 143 32.36 12.42 -2.03
CA ASP A 143 32.65 12.42 -3.45
C ASP A 143 31.83 11.34 -4.19
N GLY A 144 30.90 11.80 -5.04
CA GLY A 144 30.08 10.92 -5.89
C GLY A 144 30.85 10.21 -6.99
N ALA A 145 32.00 10.73 -7.44
CA ALA A 145 32.88 10.01 -8.36
C ALA A 145 33.56 8.83 -7.66
N LYS A 146 33.95 9.00 -6.40
CA LYS A 146 34.47 7.91 -5.56
C LYS A 146 33.42 6.82 -5.34
N VAL A 147 32.16 7.16 -5.07
CA VAL A 147 31.06 6.17 -4.97
C VAL A 147 30.99 5.31 -6.23
N ARG A 148 30.98 5.93 -7.42
CA ARG A 148 30.96 5.17 -8.69
C ARG A 148 32.20 4.31 -8.87
N ALA A 149 33.39 4.83 -8.58
CA ALA A 149 34.63 4.05 -8.70
C ALA A 149 34.65 2.83 -7.76
N ILE A 150 34.09 2.94 -6.56
CA ILE A 150 33.92 1.81 -5.65
C ILE A 150 32.95 0.80 -6.26
N ILE A 151 31.78 1.24 -6.75
CA ILE A 151 30.80 0.37 -7.41
C ILE A 151 31.39 -0.31 -8.65
N ASP A 152 32.16 0.40 -9.46
CA ASP A 152 32.83 -0.15 -10.65
C ASP A 152 33.81 -1.30 -10.29
N SER A 153 34.33 -1.31 -9.06
CA SER A 153 35.25 -2.35 -8.60
C SER A 153 34.60 -3.70 -8.28
N PHE A 154 33.29 -3.72 -7.97
CA PHE A 154 32.58 -4.95 -7.58
C PHE A 154 31.30 -5.22 -8.36
N GLY A 155 30.62 -4.19 -8.86
CA GLY A 155 29.31 -4.28 -9.52
C GLY A 155 29.24 -5.25 -10.69
N PRO A 156 30.24 -5.28 -11.61
CA PRO A 156 30.27 -6.29 -12.68
C PRO A 156 30.35 -7.74 -12.16
N ILE A 157 31.14 -7.98 -11.11
CA ILE A 157 31.32 -9.31 -10.51
C ILE A 157 30.05 -9.72 -9.76
N LEU A 158 29.47 -8.80 -8.97
CA LEU A 158 28.21 -8.99 -8.26
C LEU A 158 27.08 -9.34 -9.25
N THR A 159 26.88 -8.54 -10.29
CA THR A 159 25.76 -8.75 -11.24
C THR A 159 25.93 -10.01 -12.09
N GLN A 160 27.18 -10.40 -12.36
CA GLN A 160 27.48 -11.71 -12.95
C GLN A 160 27.06 -12.84 -12.01
N HIS A 161 27.46 -12.78 -10.74
CA HIS A 161 27.06 -13.75 -9.71
C HIS A 161 25.53 -13.87 -9.60
N LEU A 162 24.84 -12.74 -9.42
CA LEU A 162 23.38 -12.70 -9.30
C LEU A 162 22.69 -13.35 -10.52
N SER A 163 23.30 -13.31 -11.71
CA SER A 163 22.75 -13.94 -12.92
C SER A 163 23.09 -15.43 -13.03
N GLU A 164 24.31 -15.82 -12.65
CA GLU A 164 24.77 -17.21 -12.71
C GLU A 164 24.10 -18.09 -11.65
N GLU A 165 23.77 -17.52 -10.50
CA GLU A 165 23.02 -18.22 -9.46
C GLU A 165 21.63 -18.64 -9.93
N ILE A 166 20.93 -17.79 -10.69
CA ILE A 166 19.62 -18.16 -11.25
C ILE A 166 19.74 -19.42 -12.12
N GLN A 167 20.83 -19.54 -12.88
CA GLN A 167 21.11 -20.73 -13.69
C GLN A 167 21.37 -21.95 -12.80
N ALA A 168 22.12 -21.79 -11.70
CA ALA A 168 22.34 -22.87 -10.74
C ALA A 168 21.03 -23.38 -10.12
N PHE A 169 20.10 -22.47 -9.80
CA PHE A 169 18.77 -22.83 -9.31
C PHE A 169 17.94 -23.58 -10.35
N GLU A 170 17.98 -23.17 -11.62
CA GLU A 170 17.29 -23.90 -12.70
C GLU A 170 17.87 -25.31 -12.91
N GLU A 171 19.19 -25.46 -12.79
CA GLU A 171 19.86 -26.75 -12.91
C GLU A 171 19.44 -27.75 -11.83
N LEU A 172 18.90 -27.29 -10.69
CA LEU A 172 18.38 -28.17 -9.63
C LEU A 172 17.20 -29.04 -10.11
N GLU A 173 16.55 -28.66 -11.23
CA GLU A 173 15.49 -29.47 -11.86
C GLU A 173 15.95 -30.91 -12.17
N LYS A 174 17.24 -31.11 -12.46
CA LYS A 174 17.81 -32.45 -12.74
C LYS A 174 17.72 -33.43 -11.57
N PHE A 175 17.48 -32.94 -10.35
CA PHE A 175 17.31 -33.76 -9.15
C PHE A 175 15.87 -34.20 -8.89
N GLY A 176 14.92 -33.79 -9.72
CA GLY A 176 13.52 -34.21 -9.62
C GLY A 176 12.92 -33.92 -8.24
N ASP A 177 12.29 -34.93 -7.65
CA ASP A 177 11.54 -34.81 -6.38
C ASP A 177 12.42 -34.83 -5.13
N LYS A 178 13.75 -34.75 -5.25
CA LYS A 178 14.64 -34.70 -4.08
C LYS A 178 14.42 -33.44 -3.23
N ILE A 179 14.04 -32.34 -3.86
CA ILE A 179 13.74 -31.08 -3.18
C ILE A 179 12.22 -30.96 -3.10
N ASP A 180 11.68 -30.91 -1.88
CA ASP A 180 10.30 -30.46 -1.67
C ASP A 180 10.26 -28.94 -1.78
N TRP A 181 10.08 -28.44 -3.00
CA TRP A 181 10.06 -27.02 -3.30
C TRP A 181 9.02 -26.24 -2.50
N LYS A 182 7.90 -26.88 -2.13
CA LYS A 182 6.85 -26.22 -1.36
C LYS A 182 7.33 -25.96 0.06
N LYS A 183 7.95 -26.97 0.67
CA LYS A 183 8.57 -26.86 2.00
C LYS A 183 9.77 -25.92 1.99
N TRP A 184 10.61 -26.01 0.96
CA TRP A 184 11.79 -25.18 0.79
C TRP A 184 11.43 -23.70 0.66
N SER A 185 10.54 -23.33 -0.27
CA SER A 185 10.11 -21.94 -0.46
C SER A 185 9.44 -21.36 0.79
N LYS A 186 8.62 -22.16 1.49
CA LYS A 186 8.03 -21.72 2.77
C LYS A 186 9.13 -21.43 3.81
N LYS A 187 10.09 -22.34 3.97
CA LYS A 187 11.20 -22.19 4.93
C LYS A 187 12.04 -20.93 4.66
N VAL A 188 12.35 -20.68 3.39
CA VAL A 188 13.08 -19.48 2.94
C VAL A 188 12.28 -18.20 3.23
N SER A 189 11.00 -18.17 2.83
CA SER A 189 10.13 -17.01 3.03
C SER A 189 9.92 -16.68 4.51
N ASP A 190 9.60 -17.68 5.34
CA ASP A 190 9.39 -17.50 6.78
C ASP A 190 10.66 -16.94 7.45
N TYR A 191 11.82 -17.47 7.07
CA TYR A 191 13.11 -17.00 7.61
C TYR A 191 13.39 -15.55 7.19
N ALA A 192 13.26 -15.23 5.90
CA ALA A 192 13.51 -13.89 5.37
C ALA A 192 12.62 -12.83 6.04
N VAL A 193 11.32 -13.12 6.19
CA VAL A 193 10.38 -12.20 6.86
C VAL A 193 10.71 -12.00 8.34
N ALA A 194 11.14 -13.06 9.04
CA ALA A 194 11.43 -12.99 10.47
C ALA A 194 12.73 -12.23 10.79
N HIS A 195 13.70 -12.24 9.87
CA HIS A 195 15.06 -11.76 10.13
C HIS A 195 15.48 -10.53 9.33
N VAL A 196 14.70 -10.08 8.34
CA VAL A 196 14.99 -8.86 7.59
C VAL A 196 15.14 -7.67 8.52
N ASP A 197 16.16 -6.84 8.29
CA ASP A 197 16.34 -5.61 9.05
C ASP A 197 15.12 -4.68 8.88
N LYS A 198 14.55 -4.27 10.01
CA LYS A 198 13.32 -3.49 10.04
C LYS A 198 13.57 -1.99 9.83
N GLU A 199 14.79 -1.51 10.05
CA GLU A 199 15.11 -0.08 9.99
C GLU A 199 15.46 0.38 8.57
N TYR A 200 16.26 -0.42 7.86
CA TYR A 200 16.81 -0.14 6.54
C TYR A 200 16.40 -1.20 5.51
N GLY A 201 16.41 -2.49 5.89
CA GLY A 201 16.07 -3.60 5.00
C GLY A 201 14.65 -3.52 4.43
N ILE A 202 13.63 -3.54 5.29
CA ILE A 202 12.22 -3.47 4.87
C ILE A 202 11.95 -2.23 4.00
N PRO A 203 12.33 -0.99 4.40
CA PRO A 203 12.10 0.17 3.55
C PRO A 203 12.83 0.12 2.21
N LEU A 204 14.09 -0.36 2.17
CA LEU A 204 14.84 -0.48 0.92
C LEU A 204 14.14 -1.47 -0.03
N VAL A 205 13.74 -2.64 0.48
CA VAL A 205 13.04 -3.67 -0.29
C VAL A 205 11.74 -3.11 -0.86
N VAL A 206 10.86 -2.55 -0.01
CA VAL A 206 9.54 -2.06 -0.48
C VAL A 206 9.69 -0.92 -1.49
N THR A 207 10.63 -0.01 -1.26
CA THR A 207 10.81 1.17 -2.14
C THR A 207 11.67 0.89 -3.38
N ASN A 208 12.20 -0.33 -3.57
CA ASN A 208 12.90 -0.69 -4.81
C ASN A 208 12.39 -1.98 -5.48
N MET A 209 11.38 -2.62 -4.88
CA MET A 209 10.58 -3.65 -5.52
C MET A 209 9.61 -3.01 -6.52
N ASP A 210 9.60 -3.49 -7.76
CA ASP A 210 8.65 -3.05 -8.80
C ASP A 210 7.61 -4.15 -9.03
N LEU A 211 6.38 -3.91 -8.59
CA LEU A 211 5.29 -4.87 -8.78
C LEU A 211 4.81 -4.95 -10.24
N THR A 212 5.23 -4.01 -11.09
CA THR A 212 4.87 -3.96 -12.51
C THR A 212 5.88 -4.68 -13.41
N PHE A 213 7.00 -5.16 -12.85
CA PHE A 213 8.07 -5.81 -13.61
C PHE A 213 7.54 -6.95 -14.48
N GLU A 214 8.08 -7.05 -15.70
CA GLU A 214 7.69 -8.02 -16.74
C GLU A 214 6.20 -8.03 -17.13
N GLY A 215 5.47 -6.95 -16.83
CA GLY A 215 4.04 -6.82 -17.06
C GLY A 215 3.21 -7.37 -15.90
N ALA A 216 3.74 -7.28 -14.67
CA ALA A 216 3.12 -7.76 -13.44
C ALA A 216 2.77 -9.25 -13.44
N ILE A 217 3.47 -10.08 -14.22
CA ILE A 217 3.18 -11.53 -14.32
C ILE A 217 3.40 -12.27 -12.99
N HIS A 218 4.10 -11.65 -12.04
CA HIS A 218 4.44 -12.23 -10.74
C HIS A 218 3.48 -11.86 -9.62
N SER A 219 2.52 -10.96 -9.85
CA SER A 219 1.69 -10.35 -8.79
C SER A 219 0.81 -11.33 -8.01
N THR A 220 0.66 -12.56 -8.50
CA THR A 220 -0.10 -13.63 -7.84
C THR A 220 0.69 -14.36 -6.74
N VAL A 221 2.02 -14.26 -6.75
CA VAL A 221 2.92 -14.95 -5.81
C VAL A 221 4.00 -14.04 -5.22
N TRP A 222 4.09 -12.80 -5.71
CA TRP A 222 5.06 -11.81 -5.29
C TRP A 222 4.37 -10.47 -5.00
N PRO A 223 4.66 -9.81 -3.87
CA PRO A 223 5.62 -10.21 -2.83
C PRO A 223 5.13 -11.40 -1.99
N PRO A 224 6.03 -12.12 -1.28
CA PRO A 224 5.67 -13.34 -0.54
C PRO A 224 4.98 -13.07 0.81
N TRP A 225 4.66 -11.80 1.12
CA TRP A 225 4.01 -11.41 2.37
C TRP A 225 2.55 -11.00 2.16
N PRO A 226 1.68 -11.18 3.18
CA PRO A 226 0.28 -10.76 3.10
C PRO A 226 0.16 -9.24 2.95
N TRP A 227 -0.95 -8.77 2.38
CA TRP A 227 -1.19 -7.33 2.17
C TRP A 227 -1.11 -6.51 3.48
N ILE A 228 -1.48 -7.10 4.62
CA ILE A 228 -1.39 -6.50 5.96
C ILE A 228 0.07 -6.17 6.31
N ALA A 229 1.01 -7.05 5.96
CA ALA A 229 2.44 -6.78 6.16
C ALA A 229 2.88 -5.55 5.35
N GLY A 230 2.41 -5.43 4.10
CA GLY A 230 2.64 -4.24 3.27
C GLY A 230 2.10 -2.95 3.91
N LEU A 231 0.95 -3.04 4.59
CA LEU A 231 0.40 -1.92 5.38
C LEU A 231 1.33 -1.59 6.57
N VAL A 232 1.72 -2.58 7.37
CA VAL A 232 2.65 -2.38 8.49
C VAL A 232 3.95 -1.74 8.02
N PHE A 233 4.51 -2.22 6.90
CA PHE A 233 5.73 -1.68 6.33
C PHE A 233 5.61 -0.22 5.96
N ARG A 234 4.52 0.14 5.27
CA ARG A 234 4.29 1.50 4.79
C ARG A 234 4.03 2.50 5.92
N TRP A 235 3.48 2.07 7.05
CA TRP A 235 3.08 2.95 8.14
C TRP A 235 4.10 3.01 9.28
N LEU A 236 4.82 1.91 9.55
CA LEU A 236 5.78 1.84 10.66
C LEU A 236 7.24 1.97 10.23
N TYR A 237 7.62 1.30 9.13
CA TYR A 237 9.04 1.18 8.76
C TYR A 237 9.46 2.22 7.71
N ILE A 238 8.69 2.41 6.62
CA ILE A 238 9.03 3.38 5.55
C ILE A 238 9.14 4.84 6.05
N PRO A 239 8.33 5.33 7.02
CA PRO A 239 8.51 6.69 7.52
C PRO A 239 9.85 6.93 8.23
N LYS A 240 10.50 5.88 8.74
CA LYS A 240 11.85 5.95 9.30
C LYS A 240 12.84 6.22 8.17
N GLN A 241 13.78 7.14 8.35
CA GLN A 241 14.75 7.52 7.31
C GLN A 241 14.11 7.98 5.98
N LYS A 242 12.91 8.59 6.02
CA LYS A 242 12.15 9.00 4.81
C LYS A 242 12.95 9.79 3.77
N GLY A 243 13.97 10.53 4.20
CA GLY A 243 14.86 11.29 3.32
C GLY A 243 15.68 10.38 2.40
N ALA A 244 16.09 9.19 2.86
CA ALA A 244 16.83 8.21 2.07
C ALA A 244 15.97 7.61 0.94
N TRP A 245 14.70 7.31 1.21
CA TRP A 245 13.83 6.61 0.26
C TRP A 245 13.41 7.46 -0.95
N ARG A 246 13.70 8.77 -0.94
CA ARG A 246 13.51 9.60 -2.15
C ARG A 246 14.44 9.16 -3.28
N PHE A 247 15.60 8.57 -2.96
CA PHE A 247 16.56 8.04 -3.94
C PHE A 247 16.17 6.67 -4.50
N SER A 248 15.18 5.99 -3.92
CA SER A 248 14.69 4.71 -4.41
C SER A 248 13.97 4.84 -5.76
N CYS A 249 13.91 3.75 -6.51
CA CYS A 249 13.22 3.73 -7.80
C CYS A 249 11.70 3.57 -7.67
N CYS A 250 11.16 3.00 -6.59
CA CYS A 250 9.72 2.86 -6.41
C CYS A 250 9.21 3.74 -5.27
N ASP A 251 7.92 4.05 -5.31
CA ASP A 251 7.23 4.66 -4.17
C ASP A 251 6.98 3.64 -3.05
N ALA A 252 6.30 4.08 -1.99
CA ALA A 252 5.97 3.24 -0.84
C ALA A 252 4.98 2.10 -1.16
N HIS A 253 4.40 2.10 -2.36
CA HIS A 253 3.49 1.07 -2.87
C HIS A 253 4.18 0.16 -3.89
N SER A 254 5.52 0.24 -4.00
CA SER A 254 6.30 -0.57 -4.94
C SER A 254 5.92 -0.30 -6.40
N ILE A 255 5.45 0.91 -6.70
CA ILE A 255 5.16 1.40 -8.05
C ILE A 255 6.33 2.24 -8.57
N PRO A 256 6.79 2.03 -9.81
CA PRO A 256 7.86 2.83 -10.40
C PRO A 256 7.65 4.34 -10.37
N LYS A 257 8.67 5.08 -9.91
CA LYS A 257 8.81 6.55 -9.97
C LYS A 257 10.13 7.03 -10.59
N GLU A 258 10.12 8.20 -11.22
CA GLU A 258 11.37 8.81 -11.71
C GLU A 258 12.38 9.05 -10.56
N LEU A 259 13.67 8.90 -10.84
CA LEU A 259 14.74 9.20 -9.87
C LEU A 259 14.77 10.70 -9.53
N ASP A 260 15.31 11.05 -8.36
CA ASP A 260 15.23 12.43 -7.85
C ASP A 260 16.15 13.39 -8.62
N GLU A 261 15.56 14.16 -9.55
CA GLU A 261 16.24 15.18 -10.35
C GLU A 261 16.44 16.53 -9.64
N ARG A 262 16.07 16.67 -8.35
CA ARG A 262 16.35 17.91 -7.58
C ARG A 262 17.85 18.20 -7.46
N SER A 263 18.67 17.26 -7.90
CA SER A 263 20.12 17.32 -8.03
C SER A 263 20.63 17.86 -9.38
N ILE A 264 19.76 18.13 -10.38
CA ILE A 264 20.16 18.51 -11.76
C ILE A 264 19.62 19.88 -12.20
N ASN A 265 18.57 20.43 -11.58
CA ASN A 265 18.09 21.77 -11.93
C ASN A 265 18.25 22.75 -10.77
N THR A 266 19.42 23.39 -10.72
CA THR A 266 19.51 24.78 -10.24
C THR A 266 18.61 25.67 -11.10
N LEU A 267 17.32 25.75 -10.75
CA LEU A 267 16.70 27.05 -10.73
C LEU A 267 17.47 27.82 -9.66
N THR A 268 18.32 28.75 -10.10
CA THR A 268 18.84 29.81 -9.25
C THR A 268 17.67 30.41 -8.49
N ILE A 269 17.48 29.95 -7.26
CA ILE A 269 16.80 30.71 -6.22
C ILE A 269 17.75 31.88 -6.02
N THR A 270 17.49 32.98 -6.74
CA THR A 270 18.09 34.26 -6.41
C THR A 270 17.87 34.47 -4.92
N GLU A 271 18.92 34.84 -4.18
CA GLU A 271 18.97 35.02 -2.72
C GLU A 271 17.88 35.93 -2.12
N ASP A 272 16.95 36.44 -2.93
CA ASP A 272 15.83 37.30 -2.57
C ASP A 272 14.52 36.56 -2.25
N MET A 273 14.36 35.27 -2.54
CA MET A 273 13.15 34.52 -2.12
C MET A 273 13.35 33.89 -0.74
N THR A 274 13.19 34.70 0.30
CA THR A 274 13.39 34.27 1.69
C THR A 274 12.11 33.78 2.36
N ASN A 275 10.94 33.86 1.70
CA ASN A 275 9.66 33.47 2.30
C ASN A 275 8.78 32.58 1.40
N PHE A 276 7.96 31.71 2.02
CA PHE A 276 7.06 30.78 1.32
C PHE A 276 6.09 31.48 0.36
N LEU A 277 5.67 32.70 0.69
CA LEU A 277 4.75 33.49 -0.13
C LEU A 277 5.41 34.11 -1.38
N ASP A 278 6.74 34.10 -1.46
CA ASP A 278 7.48 34.59 -2.63
C ASP A 278 7.51 33.54 -3.75
N LEU A 279 7.26 32.27 -3.42
CA LEU A 279 7.10 31.19 -4.40
C LEU A 279 5.94 31.47 -5.35
N PRO A 280 6.02 31.11 -6.63
CA PRO A 280 4.85 31.10 -7.52
C PRO A 280 3.68 30.29 -6.95
N SER A 281 2.45 30.72 -7.24
CA SER A 281 1.22 30.10 -6.75
C SER A 281 1.13 28.59 -7.06
N GLU A 282 1.69 28.18 -8.18
CA GLU A 282 1.72 26.79 -8.65
C GLU A 282 2.55 25.90 -7.72
N LEU A 283 3.69 26.40 -7.23
CA LEU A 283 4.52 25.67 -6.28
C LEU A 283 3.88 25.65 -4.88
N ARG A 284 3.27 26.76 -4.45
CA ARG A 284 2.52 26.79 -3.20
C ARG A 284 1.36 25.81 -3.20
N ASN A 285 0.60 25.74 -4.31
CA ASN A 285 -0.48 24.78 -4.49
C ASN A 285 0.03 23.34 -4.42
N ARG A 286 1.19 23.04 -5.01
CA ARG A 286 1.78 21.70 -4.92
C ARG A 286 2.15 21.32 -3.49
N VAL A 287 2.64 22.28 -2.70
CA VAL A 287 2.87 22.08 -1.25
C VAL A 287 1.56 21.85 -0.52
N TYR A 288 0.51 22.63 -0.81
CA TYR A 288 -0.82 22.42 -0.22
C TYR A 288 -1.36 21.04 -0.54
N GLU A 289 -1.25 20.57 -1.79
CA GLU A 289 -1.70 19.24 -2.20
C GLU A 289 -1.03 18.13 -1.37
N LEU A 290 0.29 18.18 -1.23
CA LEU A 290 1.07 17.19 -0.48
C LEU A 290 0.75 17.21 1.01
N CYS A 291 0.38 18.38 1.56
CA CYS A 291 0.15 18.55 3.00
C CYS A 291 -1.31 18.36 3.41
N LEU A 292 -2.26 18.55 2.49
CA LEU A 292 -3.68 18.71 2.81
C LEU A 292 -4.59 17.76 2.05
N LEU A 293 -4.13 17.03 1.04
CA LEU A 293 -4.96 16.01 0.38
C LEU A 293 -4.71 14.63 0.96
N HIS A 294 -5.80 13.93 1.23
CA HIS A 294 -5.80 12.58 1.74
C HIS A 294 -6.43 11.63 0.72
N GLN A 295 -5.84 10.44 0.59
CA GLN A 295 -6.39 9.44 -0.33
C GLN A 295 -7.72 8.90 0.21
N GLU A 296 -7.82 8.54 1.48
CA GLU A 296 -9.07 8.03 2.08
C GLU A 296 -10.02 9.16 2.51
N PRO A 297 -11.35 8.90 2.55
CA PRO A 297 -12.31 9.82 3.15
C PRO A 297 -11.93 10.22 4.58
N ILE A 298 -12.02 11.50 4.86
CA ILE A 298 -11.69 12.09 6.15
C ILE A 298 -12.92 12.06 7.04
N SER A 299 -12.86 11.37 8.18
CA SER A 299 -13.96 11.37 9.15
C SER A 299 -13.82 12.50 10.17
N PRO A 300 -14.71 13.50 10.20
CA PRO A 300 -14.57 14.63 11.13
C PRO A 300 -14.92 14.29 12.58
N SER A 301 -15.68 13.22 12.80
CA SER A 301 -16.27 12.85 14.09
C SER A 301 -15.58 11.65 14.75
N SER A 302 -14.55 11.08 14.12
CA SER A 302 -13.86 9.90 14.63
C SER A 302 -12.61 10.29 15.41
N ASP A 303 -12.57 9.88 16.69
CA ASP A 303 -11.35 9.91 17.51
C ASP A 303 -10.41 8.73 17.19
N TYR A 304 -10.89 7.73 16.43
CA TYR A 304 -10.18 6.47 16.14
C TYR A 304 -9.30 6.53 14.89
N ILE A 305 -9.63 7.43 13.93
CA ILE A 305 -8.80 7.67 12.75
C ILE A 305 -8.21 9.06 12.91
N PRO A 306 -7.07 9.20 13.60
CA PRO A 306 -6.43 10.50 13.69
C PRO A 306 -6.09 10.98 12.28
N TRP A 307 -6.20 12.29 12.08
CA TRP A 307 -5.81 13.09 10.91
C TRP A 307 -4.30 12.96 10.54
N GLN A 308 -3.71 11.78 10.77
CA GLN A 308 -2.31 11.44 10.59
C GLN A 308 -1.94 11.57 9.11
N GLY A 309 -0.92 12.38 8.85
CA GLY A 309 -0.48 12.73 7.49
C GLY A 309 -0.97 14.09 7.00
N LEU A 310 -2.07 14.63 7.55
CA LEU A 310 -2.54 15.98 7.21
C LEU A 310 -1.88 17.04 8.09
N SER A 311 -1.20 17.99 7.45
CA SER A 311 -0.57 19.12 8.13
C SER A 311 -1.55 20.29 8.27
N LEU A 312 -2.67 20.07 8.98
CA LEU A 312 -3.74 21.08 9.16
C LEU A 312 -3.26 22.38 9.84
N GLY A 313 -2.10 22.34 10.52
CA GLY A 313 -1.42 23.55 11.02
C GLY A 313 -1.11 24.57 9.92
N LEU A 314 -0.97 24.13 8.67
CA LEU A 314 -0.77 25.00 7.52
C LEU A 314 -1.96 25.94 7.29
N LEU A 315 -3.19 25.46 7.51
CA LEU A 315 -4.40 26.28 7.44
C LEU A 315 -4.44 27.36 8.53
N ARG A 316 -3.60 27.26 9.56
CA ARG A 316 -3.50 28.19 10.69
C ARG A 316 -2.24 29.07 10.63
N ALA A 317 -1.37 28.88 9.63
CA ALA A 317 -0.08 29.56 9.56
C ALA A 317 -0.21 31.06 9.25
N ASN A 318 -1.03 31.44 8.25
CA ASN A 318 -1.27 32.83 7.87
C ASN A 318 -2.58 32.96 7.05
N ASN A 319 -3.21 34.13 7.04
CA ASN A 319 -4.43 34.42 6.28
C ASN A 319 -4.33 34.16 4.77
N THR A 320 -3.18 34.47 4.13
CA THR A 320 -2.99 34.21 2.70
C THR A 320 -2.96 32.70 2.42
N VAL A 321 -2.15 31.96 3.20
CA VAL A 321 -2.06 30.50 3.11
C VAL A 321 -3.41 29.86 3.40
N HIS A 322 -4.10 30.30 4.45
CA HIS A 322 -5.44 29.85 4.80
C HIS A 322 -6.41 30.00 3.63
N ARG A 323 -6.44 31.18 2.98
CA ARG A 323 -7.34 31.44 1.86
C ARG A 323 -7.02 30.57 0.64
N GLU A 324 -5.73 30.42 0.30
CA GLU A 324 -5.31 29.61 -0.85
C GLU A 324 -5.55 28.12 -0.63
N ALA A 325 -5.21 27.63 0.56
CA ALA A 325 -5.17 26.21 0.86
C ALA A 325 -6.53 25.64 1.32
N SER A 326 -7.41 26.45 1.91
CA SER A 326 -8.71 25.95 2.42
C SER A 326 -9.60 25.45 1.27
N TRP A 327 -9.66 26.19 0.16
CA TRP A 327 -10.43 25.73 -1.01
C TRP A 327 -9.92 24.37 -1.49
N LEU A 328 -8.60 24.21 -1.57
CA LEU A 328 -7.97 22.97 -2.01
C LEU A 328 -8.31 21.81 -1.06
N PHE A 329 -8.21 22.05 0.25
CA PHE A 329 -8.54 21.06 1.28
C PHE A 329 -10.01 20.61 1.19
N TYR A 330 -10.97 21.54 1.25
CA TYR A 330 -12.40 21.18 1.33
C TYR A 330 -12.97 20.72 -0.01
N ALA A 331 -12.46 21.20 -1.14
CA ALA A 331 -13.00 20.85 -2.45
C ALA A 331 -12.48 19.51 -3.00
N GLN A 332 -11.26 19.12 -2.64
CA GLN A 332 -10.62 17.94 -3.21
C GLN A 332 -10.57 16.73 -2.27
N ASN A 333 -10.76 16.93 -0.96
CA ASN A 333 -10.95 15.80 -0.03
C ASN A 333 -12.40 15.31 -0.03
N ARG A 334 -12.56 14.07 0.42
CA ARG A 334 -13.84 13.40 0.64
C ARG A 334 -14.10 13.36 2.14
N PHE A 335 -15.32 13.63 2.58
CA PHE A 335 -15.66 13.68 4.02
C PHE A 335 -16.60 12.55 4.42
N ASP A 336 -16.25 11.81 5.47
CA ASP A 336 -16.99 10.64 5.94
C ASP A 336 -17.78 10.92 7.22
N PHE A 337 -19.10 10.92 7.07
CA PHE A 337 -20.09 11.11 8.13
C PHE A 337 -20.80 9.81 8.52
N THR A 338 -20.30 8.64 8.11
CA THR A 338 -20.92 7.34 8.44
C THR A 338 -20.99 7.08 9.94
N MET A 339 -20.02 7.55 10.71
CA MET A 339 -20.00 7.43 12.19
C MET A 339 -20.52 8.68 12.90
N ALA A 340 -21.01 9.69 12.17
CA ALA A 340 -21.40 10.98 12.73
C ALA A 340 -22.88 11.02 13.12
N THR A 341 -23.19 11.69 14.23
CA THR A 341 -24.56 12.08 14.58
C THR A 341 -24.97 13.35 13.81
N PRO A 342 -26.27 13.68 13.70
CA PRO A 342 -26.70 14.98 13.16
C PRO A 342 -25.98 16.16 13.83
N GLU A 343 -25.82 16.11 15.15
CA GLU A 343 -25.16 17.14 15.94
C GLU A 343 -23.68 17.28 15.56
N ASP A 344 -22.98 16.17 15.33
CA ASP A 344 -21.58 16.20 14.90
C ASP A 344 -21.42 16.83 13.52
N VAL A 345 -22.30 16.47 12.58
CA VAL A 345 -22.28 17.05 11.22
C VAL A 345 -22.56 18.56 11.29
N ALA A 346 -23.56 18.97 12.07
CA ALA A 346 -23.86 20.39 12.25
C ALA A 346 -22.68 21.15 12.88
N SER A 347 -22.08 20.59 13.94
CA SER A 347 -20.94 21.19 14.63
C SER A 347 -19.72 21.33 13.72
N PHE A 348 -19.43 20.31 12.91
CA PHE A 348 -18.35 20.37 11.93
C PHE A 348 -18.57 21.47 10.90
N LEU A 349 -19.77 21.54 10.29
CA LEU A 349 -20.08 22.53 9.26
C LEU A 349 -20.07 23.97 9.82
N GLU A 350 -20.50 24.15 11.06
CA GLU A 350 -20.38 25.44 11.77
C GLU A 350 -18.91 25.82 12.02
N THR A 351 -18.10 24.85 12.45
CA THR A 351 -16.68 25.05 12.78
C THR A 351 -15.85 25.48 11.57
N ILE A 352 -16.07 24.85 10.42
CA ILE A 352 -15.32 25.21 9.19
C ILE A 352 -15.85 26.50 8.55
N GLY A 353 -17.09 26.87 8.88
CA GLY A 353 -17.75 28.06 8.36
C GLY A 353 -18.25 27.90 6.92
N ARG A 354 -19.20 28.75 6.55
CA ARG A 354 -19.96 28.63 5.30
C ARG A 354 -19.11 28.61 4.02
N ASN A 355 -18.09 29.46 3.94
CA ASN A 355 -17.24 29.52 2.74
C ASN A 355 -16.51 28.20 2.47
N ASN A 356 -16.10 27.50 3.52
CA ASN A 356 -15.41 26.22 3.42
C ASN A 356 -16.40 25.08 3.20
N ALA A 357 -17.53 25.10 3.92
CA ALA A 357 -18.61 24.12 3.73
C ALA A 357 -19.15 24.13 2.29
N ASP A 358 -19.27 25.31 1.67
CA ASP A 358 -19.68 25.46 0.27
C ASP A 358 -18.64 24.91 -0.72
N CYS A 359 -17.40 24.67 -0.30
CA CYS A 359 -16.38 24.04 -1.13
C CYS A 359 -16.54 22.52 -1.21
N ILE A 360 -17.16 21.87 -0.21
CA ILE A 360 -17.29 20.41 -0.11
C ILE A 360 -18.00 19.85 -1.34
N ARG A 361 -17.37 18.83 -1.96
CA ARG A 361 -17.86 18.20 -3.19
C ARG A 361 -18.34 16.76 -3.02
N HIS A 362 -17.73 16.01 -2.11
CA HIS A 362 -18.00 14.59 -1.96
C HIS A 362 -18.10 14.19 -0.48
N VAL A 363 -19.23 13.58 -0.11
CA VAL A 363 -19.48 13.06 1.24
C VAL A 363 -19.84 11.58 1.22
N TYR A 364 -19.43 10.87 2.26
CA TYR A 364 -19.87 9.52 2.60
C TYR A 364 -20.86 9.60 3.77
N ILE A 365 -21.96 8.86 3.67
CA ILE A 365 -22.97 8.74 4.72
C ILE A 365 -23.42 7.29 4.87
N ASN A 366 -24.04 6.95 5.99
CA ASN A 366 -24.82 5.71 6.04
C ASN A 366 -26.03 5.81 5.09
N PHE A 367 -26.42 4.67 4.51
CA PHE A 367 -27.69 4.56 3.82
C PHE A 367 -28.83 4.93 4.79
N PRO A 368 -29.80 5.78 4.40
CA PRO A 368 -30.83 6.25 5.30
C PRO A 368 -31.64 5.10 5.92
N ASN A 369 -31.67 5.04 7.25
CA ASN A 369 -32.39 4.01 7.98
C ASN A 369 -33.90 4.23 7.85
N LEU A 370 -34.59 3.18 7.41
CA LEU A 370 -36.04 3.17 7.24
C LEU A 370 -36.73 2.47 8.43
N ARG A 371 -37.88 2.99 8.82
CA ARG A 371 -38.78 2.42 9.83
C ARG A 371 -40.20 2.37 9.29
N ASP A 372 -41.10 1.73 10.04
CA ASP A 372 -42.52 1.62 9.71
C ASP A 372 -42.71 1.04 8.29
N LEU A 373 -42.05 -0.09 8.01
CA LEU A 373 -42.02 -0.77 6.70
C LEU A 373 -43.35 -1.46 6.35
N GLU A 374 -44.44 -0.72 6.49
CA GLU A 374 -45.80 -1.10 6.13
C GLU A 374 -46.22 -0.35 4.86
N PRO A 375 -47.07 -0.94 4.00
CA PRO A 375 -47.47 -0.29 2.76
C PRO A 375 -48.15 1.07 3.02
N GLY A 376 -47.59 2.15 2.47
CA GLY A 376 -48.09 3.51 2.63
C GLY A 376 -47.65 4.24 3.91
N ASN A 377 -46.84 3.61 4.77
CA ASN A 377 -46.36 4.21 6.03
C ASN A 377 -44.84 4.24 6.18
N VAL A 378 -44.08 3.92 5.12
CA VAL A 378 -42.61 3.92 5.17
C VAL A 378 -42.07 5.30 5.55
N THR A 379 -41.28 5.38 6.63
CA THR A 379 -40.63 6.62 7.07
C THR A 379 -39.12 6.45 7.32
N LEU A 380 -38.41 7.58 7.49
CA LEU A 380 -36.99 7.58 7.86
C LEU A 380 -36.83 7.80 9.37
N VAL A 381 -35.78 7.20 9.93
CA VAL A 381 -35.34 7.46 11.30
C VAL A 381 -34.84 8.91 11.41
N GLU A 382 -35.11 9.57 12.55
CA GLU A 382 -34.81 11.00 12.76
C GLU A 382 -33.33 11.34 12.55
N GLY A 383 -32.42 10.46 12.98
CA GLY A 383 -30.98 10.64 12.75
C GLY A 383 -30.62 10.76 11.27
N SER A 384 -31.16 9.90 10.41
CA SER A 384 -30.93 9.98 8.96
C SER A 384 -31.53 11.24 8.34
N ILE A 385 -32.67 11.72 8.85
CA ILE A 385 -33.29 12.98 8.41
C ILE A 385 -32.39 14.17 8.81
N GLY A 386 -31.89 14.19 10.05
CA GLY A 386 -31.03 15.26 10.56
C GLY A 386 -29.73 15.40 9.77
N ILE A 387 -29.02 14.30 9.52
CA ILE A 387 -27.78 14.29 8.73
C ILE A 387 -28.04 14.85 7.32
N LEU A 388 -29.07 14.37 6.63
CA LEU A 388 -29.41 14.84 5.29
C LEU A 388 -29.82 16.31 5.27
N ALA A 389 -30.54 16.79 6.29
CA ALA A 389 -30.91 18.20 6.41
C ALA A 389 -29.68 19.10 6.63
N ASN A 390 -28.71 18.66 7.43
CA ASN A 390 -27.46 19.39 7.65
C ASN A 390 -26.62 19.47 6.38
N ILE A 391 -26.50 18.36 5.65
CA ILE A 391 -25.79 18.33 4.36
C ILE A 391 -26.51 19.22 3.34
N GLN A 392 -27.83 19.10 3.23
CA GLN A 392 -28.65 19.88 2.29
C GLN A 392 -28.51 21.40 2.53
N SER A 393 -28.49 21.82 3.78
CA SER A 393 -28.43 23.26 4.13
C SER A 393 -27.01 23.82 4.19
N GLY A 394 -26.02 22.98 4.52
CA GLY A 394 -24.64 23.41 4.76
C GLY A 394 -23.67 23.21 3.59
N CYS A 395 -23.94 22.29 2.65
CA CYS A 395 -23.03 21.98 1.54
C CYS A 395 -23.62 22.42 0.18
N ALA A 396 -23.60 23.73 -0.11
CA ALA A 396 -24.31 24.28 -1.27
C ALA A 396 -23.87 23.72 -2.63
N ASN A 397 -22.61 23.27 -2.75
CA ASN A 397 -22.06 22.78 -4.02
C ASN A 397 -21.64 21.30 -4.00
N LEU A 398 -22.24 20.51 -3.10
CA LEU A 398 -22.05 19.06 -3.06
C LEU A 398 -22.42 18.41 -4.40
N SER A 399 -21.48 17.71 -5.05
CA SER A 399 -21.71 17.06 -6.33
C SER A 399 -21.94 15.56 -6.22
N THR A 400 -21.30 14.91 -5.24
CA THR A 400 -21.29 13.45 -5.10
C THR A 400 -21.62 13.04 -3.67
N LEU A 401 -22.51 12.05 -3.53
CA LEU A 401 -22.86 11.43 -2.26
C LEU A 401 -22.72 9.92 -2.42
N THR A 402 -21.94 9.31 -1.53
CA THR A 402 -21.75 7.86 -1.48
C THR A 402 -22.36 7.28 -0.21
N THR A 403 -23.11 6.19 -0.31
CA THR A 403 -23.58 5.45 0.88
C THR A 403 -22.62 4.32 1.21
N CYS A 404 -22.29 4.13 2.48
CA CYS A 404 -21.31 3.11 2.88
C CYS A 404 -21.84 1.69 2.66
N LEU A 405 -20.94 0.81 2.23
CA LEU A 405 -21.22 -0.60 1.92
C LEU A 405 -22.06 -1.30 3.00
N TYR A 406 -21.59 -1.29 4.25
CA TYR A 406 -22.21 -2.05 5.35
C TYR A 406 -23.66 -1.63 5.63
N SER A 407 -23.92 -0.32 5.78
CA SER A 407 -25.27 0.16 6.08
C SER A 407 -26.21 0.02 4.89
N THR A 408 -25.69 0.16 3.67
CA THR A 408 -26.44 -0.04 2.43
C THR A 408 -26.90 -1.49 2.35
N ASN A 409 -25.98 -2.44 2.46
CA ASN A 409 -26.32 -3.87 2.42
C ASN A 409 -27.29 -4.27 3.54
N ALA A 410 -27.04 -3.87 4.79
CA ALA A 410 -27.92 -4.20 5.91
C ALA A 410 -29.37 -3.73 5.67
N MET A 411 -29.55 -2.50 5.14
CA MET A 411 -30.89 -1.99 4.87
C MET A 411 -31.53 -2.64 3.65
N LEU A 412 -30.76 -2.89 2.58
CA LEU A 412 -31.30 -3.51 1.37
C LEU A 412 -31.67 -4.98 1.60
N LEU A 413 -30.87 -5.74 2.35
CA LEU A 413 -31.21 -7.10 2.78
C LEU A 413 -32.49 -7.13 3.61
N LYS A 414 -32.64 -6.17 4.54
CA LYS A 414 -33.87 -6.02 5.32
C LYS A 414 -35.09 -5.72 4.44
N LEU A 415 -34.93 -4.93 3.37
CA LEU A 415 -36.01 -4.66 2.41
C LEU A 415 -36.33 -5.87 1.53
N ASP A 416 -35.31 -6.62 1.11
CA ASP A 416 -35.45 -7.83 0.30
C ASP A 416 -36.18 -8.95 1.07
N ALA A 417 -35.84 -9.12 2.36
CA ALA A 417 -36.46 -10.09 3.25
C ALA A 417 -37.97 -9.88 3.48
N LEU A 418 -38.51 -8.70 3.18
CA LEU A 418 -39.96 -8.45 3.27
C LEU A 418 -40.75 -9.11 2.12
N ASP A 419 -40.08 -9.49 1.03
CA ASP A 419 -40.67 -10.03 -0.21
C ASP A 419 -41.91 -9.26 -0.69
N TYR A 420 -41.88 -7.93 -0.52
CA TYR A 420 -43.00 -7.05 -0.82
C TYR A 420 -42.57 -5.90 -1.73
N PRO A 421 -42.57 -6.10 -3.07
CA PRO A 421 -42.02 -5.17 -4.06
C PRO A 421 -42.54 -3.73 -3.98
N LYS A 422 -43.76 -3.55 -3.47
CA LYS A 422 -44.37 -2.23 -3.28
C LYS A 422 -43.70 -1.44 -2.16
N ILE A 423 -43.36 -2.07 -1.03
CA ILE A 423 -42.64 -1.41 0.07
C ILE A 423 -41.22 -1.03 -0.37
N ILE A 424 -40.53 -1.93 -1.10
CA ILE A 424 -39.20 -1.64 -1.68
C ILE A 424 -39.26 -0.40 -2.57
N THR A 425 -40.26 -0.32 -3.45
CA THR A 425 -40.45 0.83 -4.35
C THR A 425 -40.76 2.11 -3.56
N GLU A 426 -41.60 2.05 -2.52
CA GLU A 426 -41.92 3.21 -1.67
C GLU A 426 -40.70 3.69 -0.88
N ALA A 427 -39.93 2.76 -0.31
CA ALA A 427 -38.71 3.02 0.44
C ALA A 427 -37.63 3.70 -0.42
N LEU A 428 -37.26 3.11 -1.56
CA LEU A 428 -36.25 3.68 -2.45
C LEU A 428 -36.69 5.03 -3.02
N LYS A 429 -38.00 5.20 -3.32
CA LYS A 429 -38.54 6.49 -3.75
C LYS A 429 -38.44 7.55 -2.65
N LEU A 430 -38.68 7.19 -1.39
CA LEU A 430 -38.55 8.10 -0.25
C LEU A 430 -37.09 8.54 -0.09
N VAL A 431 -36.14 7.60 -0.11
CA VAL A 431 -34.70 7.89 -0.04
C VAL A 431 -34.28 8.79 -1.21
N ASN A 432 -34.68 8.46 -2.44
CA ASN A 432 -34.38 9.26 -3.61
C ASN A 432 -34.94 10.68 -3.50
N THR A 433 -36.15 10.85 -2.96
CA THR A 433 -36.74 12.17 -2.73
C THR A 433 -35.88 13.00 -1.78
N ARG A 434 -35.27 12.37 -0.76
CA ARG A 434 -34.38 13.07 0.17
C ARG A 434 -33.02 13.38 -0.44
N PHE A 435 -32.40 12.47 -1.16
CA PHE A 435 -31.14 12.75 -1.86
C PHE A 435 -31.30 13.86 -2.90
N ARG A 436 -32.37 13.80 -3.71
CA ARG A 436 -32.65 14.82 -4.74
C ARG A 436 -33.18 16.14 -4.18
N ALA A 437 -33.46 16.23 -2.88
CA ALA A 437 -33.70 17.52 -2.21
C ALA A 437 -32.41 18.36 -2.09
N ILE A 438 -31.24 17.72 -2.21
CA ILE A 438 -29.94 18.37 -2.35
C ILE A 438 -29.75 18.73 -3.83
N LEU A 439 -30.13 19.96 -4.19
CA LEU A 439 -30.25 20.37 -5.61
C LEU A 439 -28.93 20.39 -6.38
N SER A 440 -27.80 20.49 -5.67
CA SER A 440 -26.45 20.47 -6.24
C SER A 440 -25.96 19.07 -6.61
N LEU A 441 -26.60 18.03 -6.09
CA LEU A 441 -26.15 16.65 -6.19
C LEU A 441 -26.30 16.12 -7.62
N GLN A 442 -25.17 15.74 -8.23
CA GLN A 442 -25.09 15.22 -9.59
C GLN A 442 -25.06 13.69 -9.57
N GLU A 443 -24.25 13.12 -8.69
CA GLU A 443 -23.98 11.69 -8.61
C GLU A 443 -24.38 11.14 -7.24
N ILE A 444 -25.12 10.03 -7.26
CA ILE A 444 -25.50 9.25 -6.07
C ILE A 444 -24.89 7.87 -6.28
N ILE A 445 -23.94 7.51 -5.43
CA ILE A 445 -23.25 6.22 -5.47
C ILE A 445 -23.76 5.40 -4.29
N VAL A 446 -24.20 4.18 -4.55
CA VAL A 446 -24.57 3.21 -3.51
C VAL A 446 -23.59 2.05 -3.58
N GLU A 447 -22.78 1.89 -2.54
CA GLU A 447 -21.85 0.76 -2.42
C GLU A 447 -22.63 -0.46 -1.92
N VAL A 448 -22.56 -1.56 -2.65
CA VAL A 448 -23.24 -2.81 -2.34
C VAL A 448 -22.29 -3.99 -2.48
N ASP A 449 -22.57 -5.07 -1.76
CA ASP A 449 -21.84 -6.33 -1.93
C ASP A 449 -22.16 -6.92 -3.31
N GLU A 450 -21.17 -7.52 -3.97
CA GLU A 450 -21.37 -8.25 -5.23
C GLU A 450 -22.44 -9.33 -5.06
N ASP A 451 -22.36 -10.10 -3.97
CA ASP A 451 -23.33 -11.14 -3.58
C ASP A 451 -24.54 -10.58 -2.81
N GLY A 452 -24.60 -9.25 -2.67
CA GLY A 452 -25.58 -8.53 -1.86
C GLY A 452 -26.97 -8.41 -2.49
N PRO A 453 -27.58 -7.22 -2.51
CA PRO A 453 -29.02 -7.08 -2.70
C PRO A 453 -29.49 -7.67 -4.04
N SER A 454 -30.70 -8.22 -4.06
CA SER A 454 -31.26 -8.86 -5.25
C SER A 454 -31.18 -7.95 -6.49
N ASP A 455 -31.00 -8.56 -7.68
CA ASP A 455 -30.99 -7.86 -8.97
C ASP A 455 -32.24 -6.98 -9.17
N TYR A 456 -33.35 -7.32 -8.50
CA TYR A 456 -34.54 -6.49 -8.49
C TYR A 456 -34.30 -5.13 -7.82
N ILE A 457 -33.68 -5.13 -6.64
CA ILE A 457 -33.36 -3.92 -5.88
C ILE A 457 -32.26 -3.12 -6.60
N LYS A 458 -31.19 -3.77 -7.08
CA LYS A 458 -30.13 -3.13 -7.88
C LYS A 458 -30.72 -2.35 -9.06
N ARG A 459 -31.55 -3.00 -9.88
CA ARG A 459 -32.26 -2.35 -11.00
C ARG A 459 -33.18 -1.21 -10.57
N LYS A 460 -33.82 -1.29 -9.41
CA LYS A 460 -34.68 -0.21 -8.90
C LYS A 460 -33.87 1.03 -8.53
N MET A 461 -32.69 0.85 -7.94
CA MET A 461 -31.76 1.95 -7.63
C MET A 461 -31.25 2.62 -8.91
N GLU A 462 -30.83 1.82 -9.91
CA GLU A 462 -30.39 2.33 -11.21
C GLU A 462 -31.51 3.12 -11.94
N ASN A 463 -32.76 2.68 -11.84
CA ASN A 463 -33.91 3.40 -12.40
C ASN A 463 -34.15 4.78 -11.75
N HIS A 464 -33.63 5.02 -10.55
CA HIS A 464 -33.60 6.34 -9.91
C HIS A 464 -32.37 7.17 -10.30
N GLY A 465 -31.54 6.65 -11.20
CA GLY A 465 -30.30 7.27 -11.68
C GLY A 465 -29.20 7.24 -10.63
N TRP A 466 -29.16 6.18 -9.81
CA TRP A 466 -28.07 5.93 -8.87
C TRP A 466 -27.05 5.01 -9.51
N THR A 467 -25.77 5.25 -9.24
CA THR A 467 -24.66 4.37 -9.60
C THR A 467 -24.55 3.30 -8.53
N VAL A 468 -24.77 2.03 -8.90
CA VAL A 468 -24.54 0.89 -8.01
C VAL A 468 -23.08 0.47 -8.15
N SER A 469 -22.31 0.61 -7.08
CA SER A 469 -20.89 0.21 -7.03
C SER A 469 -20.80 -1.12 -6.31
N GLU A 470 -20.65 -2.20 -7.06
CA GLU A 470 -20.50 -3.55 -6.53
C GLU A 470 -19.06 -3.74 -6.03
N ILE A 471 -18.93 -4.15 -4.77
CA ILE A 471 -17.65 -4.38 -4.11
C ILE A 471 -17.58 -5.87 -3.79
N GLU A 472 -16.60 -6.55 -4.39
CA GLU A 472 -16.30 -7.97 -4.14
C GLU A 472 -15.95 -8.15 -2.65
N TYR A 473 -16.73 -8.96 -1.94
CA TYR A 473 -16.45 -9.32 -0.56
C TYR A 473 -15.23 -10.24 -0.54
N ILE A 474 -14.06 -9.69 -0.26
CA ILE A 474 -12.93 -10.51 0.17
C ILE A 474 -13.25 -10.93 1.60
N GLU A 475 -13.74 -12.15 1.79
CA GLU A 475 -13.83 -12.78 3.12
C GLU A 475 -12.47 -12.61 3.82
N GLU A 476 -12.44 -11.71 4.80
CA GLU A 476 -11.42 -11.74 5.84
C GLU A 476 -11.57 -13.08 6.55
N TRP A 477 -10.75 -14.05 6.18
CA TRP A 477 -10.50 -15.23 7.00
C TRP A 477 -9.87 -14.76 8.31
N GLY A 478 -10.72 -14.41 9.27
CA GLY A 478 -10.28 -13.72 10.48
C GLY A 478 -11.37 -13.31 11.46
N SER A 479 -12.60 -13.84 11.41
CA SER A 479 -13.43 -13.88 12.63
C SER A 479 -14.41 -15.05 12.59
N GLY A 480 -14.03 -16.15 13.23
CA GLY A 480 -14.97 -17.16 13.69
C GLY A 480 -15.84 -16.59 14.81
N ARG A 481 -16.81 -15.74 14.46
CA ARG A 481 -17.99 -15.48 15.29
C ARG A 481 -19.19 -15.46 14.37
N SER A 482 -19.73 -16.66 14.14
CA SER A 482 -21.12 -16.81 13.70
C SER A 482 -22.03 -15.99 14.62
N PHE A 483 -22.64 -14.94 14.08
CA PHE A 483 -23.78 -14.28 14.70
C PHE A 483 -25.04 -14.78 13.99
N SER A 484 -25.41 -16.03 14.27
CA SER A 484 -26.78 -16.51 14.05
C SER A 484 -27.44 -16.77 15.41
N GLY A 485 -28.42 -15.93 15.75
CA GLY A 485 -29.42 -16.24 16.78
C GLY A 485 -29.25 -15.53 18.12
N MET A 486 -29.66 -14.27 18.20
CA MET A 486 -30.24 -13.75 19.44
C MET A 486 -31.77 -13.85 19.31
N GLU A 487 -32.34 -14.91 19.87
CA GLU A 487 -33.66 -14.89 20.51
C GLU A 487 -33.84 -16.16 21.39
N ASP A 488 -34.18 -15.89 22.66
CA ASP A 488 -34.98 -16.70 23.60
C ASP A 488 -34.41 -17.97 24.30
N ASN A 489 -33.88 -17.71 25.50
CA ASN A 489 -34.19 -18.31 26.83
C ASN A 489 -34.70 -19.78 26.98
N TRP A 490 -34.12 -20.45 27.99
CA TRP A 490 -34.61 -21.52 28.88
C TRP A 490 -33.92 -22.90 28.85
N ASP A 491 -33.38 -23.22 30.03
CA ASP A 491 -33.31 -24.50 30.75
C ASP A 491 -32.19 -25.54 30.57
N TYR A 492 -31.77 -25.99 31.75
CA TYR A 492 -30.80 -27.01 32.16
C TYR A 492 -31.07 -28.40 31.56
N ASP A 493 -30.03 -29.20 31.27
CA ASP A 493 -29.62 -30.39 32.06
C ASP A 493 -28.53 -31.26 31.36
N TYR A 494 -27.78 -32.01 32.17
CA TYR A 494 -26.57 -32.84 31.96
C TYR A 494 -26.44 -33.75 30.70
N GLY A 495 -25.18 -34.00 30.28
CA GLY A 495 -24.76 -35.32 29.79
C GLY A 495 -23.50 -35.39 28.89
N SER A 496 -22.37 -35.81 29.50
CA SER A 496 -21.23 -36.64 29.02
C SER A 496 -20.82 -36.71 27.54
N ASP A 497 -19.49 -36.57 27.34
CA ASP A 497 -18.53 -37.50 26.68
C ASP A 497 -18.79 -37.85 25.18
N ASP A 498 -17.85 -37.93 24.24
CA ASP A 498 -16.37 -38.01 24.21
C ASP A 498 -15.92 -37.58 22.78
N ASP A 499 -14.67 -37.10 22.69
CA ASP A 499 -13.63 -37.33 21.67
C ASP A 499 -13.95 -37.28 20.15
N ASP A 500 -13.26 -36.38 19.43
CA ASP A 500 -12.04 -36.74 18.68
C ASP A 500 -11.40 -35.51 17.99
N ASP A 501 -10.09 -35.39 18.19
CA ASP A 501 -9.17 -34.38 17.67
C ASP A 501 -9.01 -34.45 16.14
N ASP A 502 -8.94 -33.30 15.46
CA ASP A 502 -8.06 -33.16 14.29
C ASP A 502 -7.48 -31.74 14.20
N TYR A 503 -6.18 -31.69 13.95
CA TYR A 503 -5.28 -30.58 14.28
C TYR A 503 -5.42 -29.36 13.36
N ASP A 504 -5.57 -28.19 13.97
CA ASP A 504 -5.50 -26.87 13.34
C ASP A 504 -4.11 -26.60 12.72
N ILE A 505 -4.12 -26.08 11.48
CA ILE A 505 -2.96 -25.47 10.83
C ILE A 505 -3.00 -23.98 11.15
N ASP A 506 -2.35 -23.59 12.25
CA ASP A 506 -2.16 -22.20 12.61
C ASP A 506 -1.19 -21.53 11.63
N TYR A 507 -1.72 -20.66 10.77
CA TYR A 507 -0.96 -19.55 10.20
C TYR A 507 -0.73 -18.52 11.31
N ASP A 508 0.53 -18.33 11.71
CA ASP A 508 0.97 -17.42 12.78
C ASP A 508 0.69 -15.94 12.45
N SER A 509 -0.59 -15.57 12.56
CA SER A 509 -1.10 -14.19 12.53
C SER A 509 -0.62 -13.37 13.74
N ASP A 510 -0.13 -14.04 14.79
CA ASP A 510 0.41 -13.41 15.98
C ASP A 510 1.79 -12.78 15.74
N PHE A 511 2.59 -13.26 14.79
CA PHE A 511 3.84 -12.59 14.41
C PHE A 511 3.59 -11.16 13.92
N TRP A 512 2.63 -10.96 13.01
CA TRP A 512 2.31 -9.64 12.45
C TRP A 512 1.63 -8.72 13.46
N ARG A 513 0.86 -9.30 14.41
CA ARG A 513 0.28 -8.55 15.53
C ARG A 513 1.36 -8.07 16.51
N ARG A 514 2.36 -8.92 16.84
CA ARG A 514 3.51 -8.57 17.70
C ARG A 514 4.53 -7.63 17.06
N ALA A 515 4.58 -7.55 15.73
CA ALA A 515 5.47 -6.65 15.00
C ALA A 515 4.95 -5.20 14.92
N GLY A 516 3.71 -4.95 15.36
CA GLY A 516 3.10 -3.63 15.48
C GLY A 516 3.14 -3.01 16.88
N ASP A 517 3.50 -3.81 17.90
CA ASP A 517 3.82 -3.36 19.27
C ASP A 517 5.31 -3.00 19.39
#